data_AF-S8FCH8-F1
#
_entry.id   AF-S8FCH8-F1
#
_cell.length_a   1.000
_cell.length_b   1.000
_cell.length_c   1.000
_cell.angle_alpha   90.00
_cell.angle_beta   90.00
_cell.angle_gamma   90.00
#
_symmetry.space_group_name_H-M   'P 1'
#
loop_
_entity.id
_entity.type
_entity.pdbx_description
1 polymer ?
#
loop_
_entity_poly.entity_id
_entity_poly.type
_entity_poly.pdbx_seq_one_letter_code
_entity_poly.pdbx_strand_id
1 'polypeptide(L)'
;MKNILTYIGIASLILLTGCANNEVTEQDLSGKTSERTLTLTASMPAGRPETRLALTETDEGNMSVKWKEGDKISLCFVSGETVRTLSDIPVTNIREDGKKADFDFSLPEGIHYPFNLYGIYGATLATDSKTVTFPTASAGSGLPDTEPVCVMRFAVEDLMPRVPVSVSLTHLGSLLSIQLTNSSDAGYTLSGLSLAGNEGYDWLYNASGQAAYDIVAGTFTDAKAGATLNFPLPPDGLSIAPGATAKVYGWIVPTAAPDASKTITATLNETAMPQALPAKAFTAGNYYRLKLWWDGVIWKRFENPLARFATHNLDVLNTLATGDEQTTKGKMYQWGRNIPFEAEGTVNTVGGQVSSWDDSRIWSADFISGNAYWHVGNQATDTWRTIMAKAATAPDTYKGTNTSYPGDPSPEGWHIPSRMEWTIILPFSSGGYGFKFSNNYLNRTEEIDLDGDGVGETYVADYKTITGNSMVGLKFKGTCRATAFKYEWQEATKSMKISAIQTDASTTIDQIANSSLIGHMRWYVTSPRREIVTLITEQ
;
A
#
# COMPACT_ATOMS: atom_id res chain seq x y z
N MET A 1 62.44 -13.16 43.24
CA MET A 1 61.76 -14.30 43.93
C MET A 1 60.81 -14.89 42.89
N LYS A 2 60.77 -16.20 42.57
CA LYS A 2 60.44 -17.38 43.40
C LYS A 2 59.09 -17.17 44.13
N ASN A 3 58.05 -18.02 44.11
CA ASN A 3 57.82 -19.41 43.64
C ASN A 3 56.27 -19.64 43.55
N ILE A 4 55.63 -20.65 42.92
CA ILE A 4 56.04 -21.83 42.11
C ILE A 4 54.91 -22.24 41.10
N LEU A 5 54.64 -23.54 40.88
CA LEU A 5 53.63 -24.22 40.02
C LEU A 5 52.22 -24.27 40.71
N THR A 6 51.10 -24.83 40.18
CA THR A 6 50.83 -25.97 39.25
C THR A 6 49.42 -25.80 38.63
N TYR A 7 49.09 -25.99 37.34
CA TYR A 7 49.26 -27.06 36.32
C TYR A 7 48.27 -28.26 36.40
N ILE A 8 47.90 -28.75 35.20
CA ILE A 8 46.97 -29.85 34.79
C ILE A 8 45.66 -29.31 34.18
N GLY A 9 45.28 -29.60 32.93
CA GLY A 9 46.02 -30.23 31.82
C GLY A 9 45.14 -31.09 30.90
N ILE A 10 45.38 -31.03 29.58
CA ILE A 10 45.04 -32.05 28.57
C ILE A 10 45.93 -31.78 27.34
N ALA A 11 46.36 -32.83 26.64
CA ALA A 11 47.22 -32.72 25.46
C ALA A 11 46.60 -33.45 24.26
N SER A 12 46.85 -32.85 23.08
CA SER A 12 46.93 -33.45 21.74
C SER A 12 46.29 -34.82 21.47
N LEU A 13 45.30 -34.81 20.57
CA LEU A 13 45.27 -35.82 19.50
C LEU A 13 44.83 -35.19 18.17
N ILE A 14 45.80 -34.70 17.41
CA ILE A 14 45.62 -34.37 15.99
C ILE A 14 46.02 -35.61 15.20
N LEU A 15 45.07 -36.24 14.52
CA LEU A 15 45.33 -37.26 13.51
C LEU A 15 45.00 -36.68 12.13
N LEU A 16 45.98 -36.79 11.23
CA LEU A 16 45.85 -36.45 9.82
C LEU A 16 45.38 -37.68 9.01
N THR A 17 45.12 -37.45 7.72
CA THR A 17 44.63 -38.41 6.70
C THR A 17 43.14 -38.76 6.80
N GLY A 18 42.43 -39.02 5.70
CA GLY A 18 42.87 -39.00 4.29
C GLY A 18 42.44 -37.75 3.52
N CYS A 19 43.25 -37.34 2.54
CA CYS A 19 42.78 -36.42 1.50
C CYS A 19 41.94 -37.21 0.49
N ALA A 20 40.70 -36.80 0.27
CA ALA A 20 39.97 -37.11 -0.97
C ALA A 20 40.16 -35.91 -1.92
N ASN A 21 41.37 -35.77 -2.46
CA ASN A 21 41.56 -34.96 -3.66
C ASN A 21 40.86 -35.69 -4.80
N ASN A 22 39.59 -35.35 -5.05
CA ASN A 22 38.94 -35.69 -6.31
C ASN A 22 39.50 -34.78 -7.41
N GLU A 23 40.77 -35.02 -7.76
CA GLU A 23 41.35 -34.53 -9.01
C GLU A 23 40.47 -35.07 -10.14
N VAL A 24 39.85 -34.16 -10.88
CA VAL A 24 39.10 -34.51 -12.09
C VAL A 24 40.13 -34.88 -13.15
N THR A 25 40.46 -36.18 -13.21
CA THR A 25 41.28 -36.72 -14.28
C THR A 25 40.48 -36.70 -15.58
N GLU A 26 41.15 -36.48 -16.71
CA GLU A 26 40.54 -36.31 -18.04
C GLU A 26 39.84 -37.59 -18.57
N GLN A 27 39.78 -38.65 -17.75
CA GLN A 27 39.14 -39.93 -18.05
C GLN A 27 37.62 -39.92 -17.75
N ASP A 28 37.10 -38.93 -17.03
CA ASP A 28 35.65 -38.75 -16.78
C ASP A 28 34.88 -38.29 -18.05
N LEU A 29 35.59 -37.98 -19.14
CA LEU A 29 35.03 -37.60 -20.45
C LEU A 29 34.55 -38.79 -21.30
N SER A 30 34.73 -40.05 -20.85
CA SER A 30 34.35 -41.25 -21.63
C SER A 30 33.07 -41.96 -21.14
N GLY A 31 31.91 -41.36 -21.41
CA GLY A 31 30.75 -42.12 -21.88
C GLY A 31 30.01 -43.07 -20.92
N LYS A 32 29.90 -42.76 -19.62
CA LYS A 32 28.93 -43.41 -18.71
C LYS A 32 28.22 -42.43 -17.77
N THR A 33 27.22 -41.72 -18.31
CA THR A 33 26.36 -40.82 -17.54
C THR A 33 25.22 -41.61 -16.87
N SER A 34 25.49 -42.23 -15.72
CA SER A 34 24.48 -42.98 -14.95
C SER A 34 24.75 -42.91 -13.44
N GLU A 35 23.67 -42.88 -12.64
CA GLU A 35 23.66 -43.02 -11.17
C GLU A 35 24.34 -41.94 -10.31
N ARG A 36 24.77 -40.80 -10.86
CA ARG A 36 25.22 -39.65 -10.03
C ARG A 36 24.04 -38.75 -9.63
N THR A 37 23.57 -38.90 -8.39
CA THR A 37 22.60 -37.98 -7.76
C THR A 37 23.17 -36.56 -7.67
N LEU A 38 22.32 -35.57 -7.94
CA LEU A 38 22.56 -34.14 -7.85
C LEU A 38 21.64 -33.55 -6.78
N THR A 39 22.19 -32.67 -5.95
CA THR A 39 21.44 -31.93 -4.92
C THR A 39 21.27 -30.47 -5.34
N LEU A 40 20.00 -30.03 -5.38
CA LEU A 40 19.60 -28.64 -5.60
C LEU A 40 19.15 -28.01 -4.27
N THR A 41 19.86 -27.00 -3.79
CA THR A 41 19.40 -26.15 -2.68
C THR A 41 18.45 -25.08 -3.21
N ALA A 42 17.20 -25.11 -2.78
CA ALA A 42 16.19 -24.14 -3.17
C ALA A 42 15.81 -23.20 -2.00
N SER A 43 16.05 -21.91 -2.20
CA SER A 43 15.69 -20.85 -1.26
C SER A 43 14.31 -20.28 -1.61
N MET A 44 13.49 -20.03 -0.59
CA MET A 44 12.27 -19.24 -0.75
C MET A 44 12.59 -17.78 -1.15
N PRO A 45 11.67 -17.05 -1.80
CA PRO A 45 11.90 -15.69 -2.28
C PRO A 45 12.44 -14.75 -1.18
N ALA A 46 13.57 -14.08 -1.45
CA ALA A 46 14.25 -13.21 -0.51
C ALA A 46 14.04 -11.72 -0.84
N GLY A 47 13.72 -10.91 0.17
CA GLY A 47 13.37 -9.49 0.06
C GLY A 47 12.25 -9.13 1.04
N ARG A 48 11.34 -8.23 0.64
CA ARG A 48 9.98 -8.13 1.24
C ARG A 48 8.87 -8.65 0.29
N PRO A 49 8.77 -9.97 0.01
CA PRO A 49 7.58 -10.58 -0.56
C PRO A 49 6.70 -11.22 0.53
N GLU A 50 5.38 -11.00 0.46
CA GLU A 50 4.40 -11.35 1.50
C GLU A 50 3.42 -12.44 1.02
N THR A 51 3.91 -13.61 0.60
CA THR A 51 3.05 -14.67 0.01
C THR A 51 3.39 -16.06 0.57
N ARG A 52 2.76 -16.50 1.66
CA ARG A 52 3.15 -17.76 2.33
C ARG A 52 2.73 -19.03 1.59
N LEU A 53 3.43 -20.11 1.92
CA LEU A 53 2.83 -21.40 2.27
C LEU A 53 3.04 -21.63 3.78
N ALA A 54 2.14 -22.39 4.41
CA ALA A 54 1.76 -22.26 5.82
C ALA A 54 1.23 -20.84 6.11
N LEU A 55 0.03 -20.53 5.62
CA LEU A 55 -0.57 -19.19 5.64
C LEU A 55 -1.10 -18.74 7.02
N THR A 56 -0.23 -18.06 7.78
CA THR A 56 -0.58 -17.23 8.96
C THR A 56 -0.36 -15.74 8.72
N GLU A 57 -1.20 -14.89 9.28
CA GLU A 57 -1.00 -13.43 9.35
C GLU A 57 -0.17 -13.10 10.61
N THR A 58 0.78 -12.16 10.56
CA THR A 58 1.41 -11.62 11.79
C THR A 58 0.55 -10.52 12.41
N ASP A 59 0.87 -10.10 13.64
CA ASP A 59 0.23 -8.95 14.30
C ASP A 59 0.42 -7.63 13.52
N GLU A 60 1.44 -7.56 12.65
CA GLU A 60 1.69 -6.46 11.71
C GLU A 60 0.86 -6.55 10.42
N GLY A 61 0.11 -7.64 10.23
CA GLY A 61 -0.59 -7.98 8.99
C GLY A 61 0.27 -8.69 7.94
N ASN A 62 1.53 -9.00 8.23
CA ASN A 62 2.54 -9.40 7.24
C ASN A 62 2.61 -10.92 7.04
N MET A 63 3.19 -11.35 5.91
CA MET A 63 3.30 -12.75 5.51
C MET A 63 4.74 -13.13 5.14
N SER A 64 5.12 -14.41 5.28
CA SER A 64 6.42 -14.91 4.80
C SER A 64 6.37 -16.39 4.38
N VAL A 65 7.00 -16.73 3.24
CA VAL A 65 7.06 -18.10 2.67
C VAL A 65 7.97 -19.03 3.45
N LYS A 66 7.60 -20.32 3.56
CA LYS A 66 8.43 -21.40 4.12
C LYS A 66 8.14 -22.72 3.39
N TRP A 67 9.15 -23.58 3.29
CA TRP A 67 8.99 -25.01 2.99
C TRP A 67 8.37 -25.75 4.18
N LYS A 68 7.55 -26.76 3.92
CA LYS A 68 6.98 -27.71 4.89
C LYS A 68 7.21 -29.15 4.44
N GLU A 69 7.13 -30.09 5.36
CA GLU A 69 7.19 -31.53 5.02
C GLU A 69 6.08 -31.92 4.04
N GLY A 70 6.42 -32.71 3.03
CA GLY A 70 5.51 -33.11 1.95
C GLY A 70 5.44 -32.14 0.75
N ASP A 71 6.11 -30.99 0.80
CA ASP A 71 6.29 -30.14 -0.39
C ASP A 71 7.07 -30.87 -1.50
N LYS A 72 6.79 -30.50 -2.75
CA LYS A 72 7.42 -31.06 -3.95
C LYS A 72 7.66 -30.02 -5.03
N ILE A 73 8.61 -30.28 -5.92
CA ILE A 73 8.82 -29.51 -7.16
C ILE A 73 8.80 -30.43 -8.39
N SER A 74 8.62 -29.82 -9.57
CA SER A 74 8.94 -30.46 -10.85
C SER A 74 10.03 -29.67 -11.58
N LEU A 75 10.89 -30.35 -12.32
CA LEU A 75 12.05 -29.80 -13.03
C LEU A 75 11.95 -30.05 -14.54
N CYS A 76 12.27 -29.02 -15.33
CA CYS A 76 12.40 -29.07 -16.78
C CYS A 76 13.87 -28.86 -17.16
N PHE A 77 14.42 -29.77 -17.95
CA PHE A 77 15.79 -29.78 -18.44
C PHE A 77 15.77 -29.51 -19.95
N VAL A 78 16.58 -28.55 -20.43
CA VAL A 78 16.67 -28.20 -21.85
C VAL A 78 18.12 -28.27 -22.32
N SER A 79 18.40 -29.17 -23.25
CA SER A 79 19.73 -29.48 -23.78
C SER A 79 19.68 -29.39 -25.31
N GLY A 80 19.85 -28.18 -25.85
CA GLY A 80 19.57 -27.88 -27.25
C GLY A 80 18.07 -27.99 -27.54
N GLU A 81 17.69 -28.83 -28.50
CA GLU A 81 16.28 -29.13 -28.80
C GLU A 81 15.68 -30.17 -27.84
N THR A 82 16.51 -30.96 -27.13
CA THR A 82 16.03 -32.00 -26.20
C THR A 82 15.43 -31.37 -24.94
N VAL A 83 14.18 -31.71 -24.66
CA VAL A 83 13.50 -31.42 -23.38
C VAL A 83 13.31 -32.71 -22.60
N ARG A 84 13.57 -32.67 -21.29
CA ARG A 84 13.22 -33.75 -20.34
C ARG A 84 12.59 -33.18 -19.07
N THR A 85 11.74 -33.94 -18.42
CA THR A 85 11.10 -33.52 -17.17
C THR A 85 11.20 -34.55 -16.05
N LEU A 86 11.33 -34.06 -14.81
CA LEU A 86 11.12 -34.84 -13.59
C LEU A 86 10.01 -34.18 -12.77
N SER A 87 9.09 -34.97 -12.23
CA SER A 87 7.94 -34.48 -11.46
C SER A 87 7.94 -35.06 -10.04
N ASP A 88 7.17 -34.45 -9.15
CA ASP A 88 6.93 -34.92 -7.78
C ASP A 88 8.20 -35.10 -6.91
N ILE A 89 9.29 -34.36 -7.20
CA ILE A 89 10.56 -34.45 -6.46
C ILE A 89 10.32 -33.91 -5.02
N PRO A 90 10.48 -34.74 -3.98
CA PRO A 90 10.15 -34.36 -2.61
C PRO A 90 11.20 -33.43 -2.01
N VAL A 91 10.74 -32.55 -1.13
CA VAL A 91 11.60 -31.69 -0.31
C VAL A 91 12.41 -32.50 0.71
N THR A 92 13.69 -32.17 0.87
CA THR A 92 14.58 -32.73 1.90
C THR A 92 15.29 -31.61 2.67
N ASN A 93 15.88 -31.93 3.83
CA ASN A 93 16.78 -31.03 4.59
C ASN A 93 16.25 -29.58 4.80
N ILE A 94 14.98 -29.44 5.20
CA ILE A 94 14.35 -28.14 5.48
C ILE A 94 15.08 -27.46 6.65
N ARG A 95 15.57 -26.24 6.42
CA ARG A 95 16.45 -25.49 7.33
C ARG A 95 16.26 -23.98 7.21
N GLU A 96 16.99 -23.24 8.04
CA GLU A 96 16.90 -21.77 8.15
C GLU A 96 15.45 -21.30 8.36
N ASP A 97 14.76 -21.85 9.37
CA ASP A 97 13.35 -21.55 9.66
C ASP A 97 12.42 -21.76 8.43
N GLY A 98 12.67 -22.82 7.66
CA GLY A 98 11.93 -23.16 6.44
C GLY A 98 12.27 -22.32 5.22
N LYS A 99 13.27 -21.42 5.29
CA LYS A 99 13.67 -20.56 4.15
C LYS A 99 14.51 -21.28 3.10
N LYS A 100 15.16 -22.40 3.45
CA LYS A 100 15.90 -23.25 2.50
C LYS A 100 15.53 -24.72 2.68
N ALA A 101 15.57 -25.45 1.58
CA ALA A 101 15.48 -26.90 1.55
C ALA A 101 16.33 -27.44 0.40
N ASP A 102 16.57 -28.75 0.38
CA ASP A 102 17.24 -29.43 -0.72
C ASP A 102 16.26 -30.33 -1.49
N PHE A 103 16.62 -30.65 -2.74
CA PHE A 103 15.89 -31.54 -3.63
C PHE A 103 16.92 -32.40 -4.38
N ASP A 104 16.84 -33.71 -4.20
CA ASP A 104 17.80 -34.68 -4.74
C ASP A 104 17.21 -35.40 -5.96
N PHE A 105 17.97 -35.46 -7.06
CA PHE A 105 17.53 -36.07 -8.32
C PHE A 105 18.69 -36.63 -9.16
N SER A 106 18.38 -37.51 -10.12
CA SER A 106 19.35 -37.98 -11.13
C SER A 106 19.14 -37.24 -12.46
N LEU A 107 20.22 -36.97 -13.19
CA LEU A 107 20.12 -36.30 -14.50
C LEU A 107 19.37 -37.20 -15.51
N PRO A 108 18.34 -36.71 -16.23
CA PRO A 108 17.59 -37.53 -17.20
C PRO A 108 18.40 -37.96 -18.42
N GLU A 109 18.02 -39.09 -19.03
CA GLU A 109 18.65 -39.60 -20.24
C GLU A 109 18.46 -38.65 -21.45
N GLY A 110 19.56 -38.36 -22.15
CA GLY A 110 19.61 -37.43 -23.27
C GLY A 110 19.85 -35.97 -22.90
N ILE A 111 20.03 -35.64 -21.60
CA ILE A 111 20.50 -34.34 -21.15
C ILE A 111 22.02 -34.39 -20.93
N HIS A 112 22.72 -33.42 -21.50
CA HIS A 112 24.18 -33.26 -21.38
C HIS A 112 24.51 -31.83 -20.95
N TYR A 113 25.71 -31.61 -20.40
CA TYR A 113 26.18 -30.27 -20.01
C TYR A 113 26.77 -29.53 -21.23
N PRO A 114 26.52 -28.23 -21.45
CA PRO A 114 25.58 -27.37 -20.72
C PRO A 114 24.11 -27.71 -20.98
N PHE A 115 23.26 -27.51 -19.96
CA PHE A 115 21.81 -27.49 -20.11
C PHE A 115 21.19 -26.36 -19.28
N ASN A 116 19.99 -25.94 -19.65
CA ASN A 116 19.19 -25.02 -18.83
C ASN A 116 18.26 -25.84 -17.92
N LEU A 117 18.17 -25.42 -16.66
CA LEU A 117 17.34 -26.03 -15.61
C LEU A 117 16.28 -25.03 -15.14
N TYR A 118 15.02 -25.37 -15.37
CA TYR A 118 13.87 -24.62 -14.87
C TYR A 118 13.13 -25.48 -13.85
N GLY A 119 12.52 -24.86 -12.84
CA GLY A 119 11.75 -25.58 -11.84
C GLY A 119 10.47 -24.87 -11.45
N ILE A 120 9.44 -25.65 -11.13
CA ILE A 120 8.09 -25.18 -10.80
C ILE A 120 7.61 -25.80 -9.49
N TYR A 121 6.93 -24.99 -8.68
CA TYR A 121 6.20 -25.36 -7.48
C TYR A 121 4.73 -24.98 -7.64
N GLY A 122 3.81 -25.79 -7.12
CA GLY A 122 2.37 -25.48 -7.07
C GLY A 122 1.62 -25.60 -8.40
N ALA A 123 2.24 -26.11 -9.46
CA ALA A 123 1.64 -26.32 -10.77
C ALA A 123 2.20 -27.59 -11.45
N THR A 124 1.46 -28.14 -12.41
CA THR A 124 1.80 -29.39 -13.09
C THR A 124 2.66 -29.12 -14.33
N LEU A 125 3.87 -29.68 -14.37
CA LEU A 125 4.71 -29.70 -15.56
C LEU A 125 4.31 -30.89 -16.46
N ALA A 126 4.07 -30.64 -17.75
CA ALA A 126 3.75 -31.70 -18.71
C ALA A 126 5.00 -32.49 -19.13
N THR A 127 4.89 -33.81 -19.24
CA THR A 127 6.01 -34.73 -19.50
C THR A 127 6.79 -34.35 -20.76
N ASP A 128 8.11 -34.24 -20.63
CA ASP A 128 9.08 -33.88 -21.67
C ASP A 128 8.70 -32.62 -22.48
N SER A 129 8.01 -31.68 -21.82
CA SER A 129 7.51 -30.45 -22.40
C SER A 129 7.90 -29.22 -21.57
N LYS A 130 7.83 -28.05 -22.22
CA LYS A 130 8.01 -26.73 -21.59
C LYS A 130 6.73 -26.20 -20.94
N THR A 131 5.58 -26.85 -21.22
CA THR A 131 4.27 -26.41 -20.75
C THR A 131 4.02 -26.77 -19.29
N VAL A 132 3.76 -25.75 -18.49
CA VAL A 132 3.19 -25.83 -17.15
C VAL A 132 1.71 -25.53 -17.22
N THR A 133 0.88 -26.44 -16.68
CA THR A 133 -0.54 -26.23 -16.44
C THR A 133 -0.72 -25.77 -15.00
N PHE A 134 -1.32 -24.59 -14.80
CA PHE A 134 -1.64 -24.05 -13.48
C PHE A 134 -2.67 -24.94 -12.76
N PRO A 135 -2.76 -24.90 -11.41
CA PRO A 135 -3.75 -25.67 -10.66
C PRO A 135 -5.19 -25.30 -11.04
N THR A 136 -6.18 -26.00 -10.47
CA THR A 136 -7.58 -25.54 -10.55
C THR A 136 -7.79 -24.40 -9.57
N ALA A 137 -8.63 -23.42 -9.92
CA ALA A 137 -9.04 -22.36 -9.01
C ALA A 137 -9.60 -22.94 -7.70
N SER A 138 -9.34 -22.28 -6.56
CA SER A 138 -9.71 -22.82 -5.26
C SER A 138 -11.23 -22.91 -5.08
N ALA A 139 -11.67 -23.86 -4.26
CA ALA A 139 -13.07 -24.02 -3.86
C ALA A 139 -13.47 -23.13 -2.67
N GLY A 140 -12.51 -22.43 -2.05
CA GLY A 140 -12.74 -21.53 -0.92
C GLY A 140 -11.80 -20.32 -0.96
N SER A 141 -12.18 -19.26 -0.23
CA SER A 141 -11.39 -18.03 -0.09
C SER A 141 -10.72 -17.89 1.28
N GLY A 142 -10.56 -18.98 2.03
CA GLY A 142 -9.75 -19.01 3.23
C GLY A 142 -8.25 -19.00 2.92
N LEU A 143 -7.43 -18.68 3.92
CA LEU A 143 -5.98 -18.81 3.81
C LEU A 143 -5.54 -20.24 3.45
N PRO A 144 -5.98 -21.31 4.17
CA PRO A 144 -5.63 -22.69 3.80
C PRO A 144 -6.09 -23.08 2.40
N ASP A 145 -7.21 -22.55 1.93
CA ASP A 145 -7.77 -22.83 0.60
C ASP A 145 -6.97 -22.16 -0.52
N THR A 146 -6.30 -21.04 -0.22
CA THR A 146 -5.45 -20.32 -1.18
C THR A 146 -4.04 -20.91 -1.27
N GLU A 147 -3.64 -21.71 -0.27
CA GLU A 147 -2.30 -22.32 -0.19
C GLU A 147 -1.93 -23.20 -1.41
N PRO A 148 -2.81 -24.10 -1.91
CA PRO A 148 -2.47 -25.02 -3.00
C PRO A 148 -2.43 -24.38 -4.40
N VAL A 149 -2.89 -23.13 -4.54
CA VAL A 149 -2.91 -22.42 -5.83
C VAL A 149 -1.73 -21.46 -6.03
N CYS A 150 -0.84 -21.36 -5.03
CA CYS A 150 0.34 -20.48 -5.06
C CYS A 150 1.48 -21.03 -5.96
N VAL A 151 1.50 -20.63 -7.24
CA VAL A 151 2.56 -21.05 -8.19
C VAL A 151 3.85 -20.24 -8.03
N MET A 152 5.00 -20.92 -8.06
CA MET A 152 6.34 -20.31 -8.02
C MET A 152 7.29 -21.01 -8.99
N ARG A 153 8.28 -20.29 -9.55
CA ARG A 153 9.31 -20.85 -10.43
C ARG A 153 10.74 -20.42 -10.09
N PHE A 154 11.72 -21.13 -10.63
CA PHE A 154 13.10 -20.65 -10.82
C PHE A 154 13.62 -21.01 -12.22
N ALA A 155 14.73 -20.38 -12.63
CA ALA A 155 15.46 -20.67 -13.86
C ALA A 155 16.98 -20.57 -13.60
N VAL A 156 17.74 -21.47 -14.23
CA VAL A 156 19.22 -21.44 -14.29
C VAL A 156 19.61 -21.84 -15.71
N GLU A 157 20.45 -21.03 -16.36
CA GLU A 157 20.84 -21.25 -17.76
C GLU A 157 22.35 -21.51 -17.85
N ASP A 158 22.79 -22.20 -18.91
CA ASP A 158 24.17 -22.66 -19.12
C ASP A 158 24.77 -23.42 -17.92
N LEU A 159 23.95 -24.26 -17.25
CA LEU A 159 24.38 -24.99 -16.07
C LEU A 159 25.54 -25.93 -16.44
N MET A 160 26.63 -25.83 -15.69
CA MET A 160 27.85 -26.62 -15.80
C MET A 160 27.88 -27.76 -14.76
N PRO A 161 28.75 -28.78 -14.91
CA PRO A 161 28.94 -29.84 -13.91
C PRO A 161 29.61 -29.29 -12.64
N ARG A 162 28.82 -28.64 -11.79
CA ARG A 162 29.22 -28.03 -10.52
C ARG A 162 28.21 -28.39 -9.43
N VAL A 163 28.72 -28.73 -8.24
CA VAL A 163 27.92 -29.10 -7.07
C VAL A 163 28.36 -28.24 -5.88
N PRO A 164 27.44 -27.77 -5.01
CA PRO A 164 25.98 -27.84 -5.14
C PRO A 164 25.42 -26.82 -6.16
N VAL A 165 24.19 -27.05 -6.61
CA VAL A 165 23.40 -26.07 -7.35
C VAL A 165 22.50 -25.33 -6.37
N SER A 166 22.45 -23.99 -6.43
CA SER A 166 21.66 -23.16 -5.52
C SER A 166 20.76 -22.20 -6.29
N VAL A 167 19.48 -22.14 -5.93
CA VAL A 167 18.47 -21.29 -6.58
C VAL A 167 17.62 -20.53 -5.58
N SER A 168 16.95 -19.49 -6.05
CA SER A 168 15.89 -18.78 -5.34
C SER A 168 14.60 -18.86 -6.15
N LEU A 169 13.49 -19.21 -5.52
CA LEU A 169 12.19 -19.18 -6.18
C LEU A 169 11.68 -17.74 -6.34
N THR A 170 10.78 -17.57 -7.29
CA THR A 170 10.01 -16.35 -7.57
C THR A 170 8.53 -16.73 -7.71
N HIS A 171 7.62 -15.95 -7.14
CA HIS A 171 6.19 -16.18 -7.35
C HIS A 171 5.80 -15.81 -8.79
N LEU A 172 4.82 -16.53 -9.36
CA LEU A 172 4.15 -16.14 -10.61
C LEU A 172 2.85 -15.33 -10.37
N GLY A 173 2.49 -15.12 -9.10
CA GLY A 173 1.28 -14.41 -8.70
C GLY A 173 1.43 -13.63 -7.41
N SER A 174 0.34 -12.97 -6.99
CA SER A 174 0.22 -12.12 -5.80
C SER A 174 -0.93 -12.63 -4.93
N LEU A 175 -0.91 -12.38 -3.61
CA LEU A 175 -2.12 -12.56 -2.80
C LEU A 175 -2.92 -11.26 -2.75
N LEU A 176 -4.24 -11.35 -2.91
CA LEU A 176 -5.20 -10.30 -2.63
C LEU A 176 -6.10 -10.73 -1.47
N SER A 177 -6.10 -9.97 -0.37
CA SER A 177 -7.12 -10.08 0.68
C SER A 177 -8.18 -9.00 0.51
N ILE A 178 -9.44 -9.39 0.67
CA ILE A 178 -10.56 -8.48 0.85
C ILE A 178 -10.93 -8.50 2.34
N GLN A 179 -10.80 -7.35 2.98
CA GLN A 179 -11.05 -7.15 4.41
C GLN A 179 -12.40 -6.44 4.55
N LEU A 180 -13.35 -7.09 5.20
CA LEU A 180 -14.78 -6.79 5.16
C LEU A 180 -15.25 -6.42 6.57
N THR A 181 -15.32 -5.13 6.88
CA THR A 181 -15.73 -4.64 8.20
C THR A 181 -17.23 -4.32 8.22
N ASN A 182 -17.97 -4.94 9.14
CA ASN A 182 -19.34 -4.59 9.46
C ASN A 182 -19.36 -3.57 10.61
N SER A 183 -19.87 -2.36 10.37
CA SER A 183 -19.98 -1.31 11.39
C SER A 183 -21.40 -1.08 11.91
N SER A 184 -22.36 -1.92 11.52
CA SER A 184 -23.73 -1.83 11.99
C SER A 184 -23.94 -2.66 13.26
N ASP A 185 -24.98 -2.33 14.03
CA ASP A 185 -25.37 -3.09 15.24
C ASP A 185 -25.98 -4.47 14.93
N ALA A 186 -26.16 -4.80 13.64
CA ALA A 186 -26.71 -6.07 13.16
C ALA A 186 -25.62 -6.94 12.51
N GLY A 187 -25.78 -8.27 12.56
CA GLY A 187 -24.90 -9.19 11.83
C GLY A 187 -25.15 -9.14 10.32
N TYR A 188 -24.10 -9.32 9.53
CA TYR A 188 -24.17 -9.38 8.07
C TYR A 188 -23.70 -10.75 7.57
N THR A 189 -24.44 -11.39 6.66
CA THR A 189 -24.01 -12.64 5.99
C THR A 189 -23.68 -12.35 4.53
N LEU A 190 -22.44 -12.60 4.14
CA LEU A 190 -21.97 -12.50 2.77
C LEU A 190 -22.17 -13.85 2.06
N SER A 191 -23.09 -13.93 1.10
CA SER A 191 -23.39 -15.11 0.28
C SER A 191 -22.65 -15.13 -1.06
N GLY A 192 -22.14 -13.99 -1.53
CA GLY A 192 -21.31 -13.93 -2.74
C GLY A 192 -20.44 -12.68 -2.82
N LEU A 193 -19.25 -12.82 -3.40
CA LEU A 193 -18.30 -11.73 -3.63
C LEU A 193 -17.56 -11.91 -4.96
N SER A 194 -17.50 -10.83 -5.75
CA SER A 194 -16.64 -10.76 -6.93
C SER A 194 -16.11 -9.35 -7.21
N LEU A 195 -15.03 -9.28 -8.00
CA LEU A 195 -14.41 -8.05 -8.50
C LEU A 195 -14.39 -8.09 -10.04
N ALA A 196 -15.26 -7.30 -10.68
CA ALA A 196 -15.32 -7.18 -12.14
C ALA A 196 -14.50 -5.98 -12.63
N GLY A 197 -13.62 -6.19 -13.60
CA GLY A 197 -12.99 -5.10 -14.35
C GLY A 197 -13.97 -4.44 -15.32
N ASN A 198 -13.73 -3.17 -15.66
CA ASN A 198 -14.33 -2.57 -16.86
C ASN A 198 -13.63 -3.05 -18.14
N GLU A 199 -14.11 -2.62 -19.31
CA GLU A 199 -13.70 -3.15 -20.62
C GLU A 199 -12.17 -3.16 -20.82
N GLY A 200 -11.60 -4.33 -21.08
CA GLY A 200 -10.16 -4.54 -21.25
C GLY A 200 -9.34 -4.61 -19.96
N TYR A 201 -9.97 -4.75 -18.79
CA TYR A 201 -9.31 -5.09 -17.52
C TYR A 201 -9.66 -6.53 -17.09
N ASP A 202 -9.11 -7.52 -17.80
CA ASP A 202 -9.27 -8.93 -17.49
C ASP A 202 -8.28 -9.39 -16.40
N TRP A 203 -8.71 -10.31 -15.53
CA TRP A 203 -7.83 -11.02 -14.61
C TRP A 203 -7.29 -12.28 -15.29
N LEU A 204 -5.98 -12.54 -15.20
CA LEU A 204 -5.39 -13.78 -15.71
C LEU A 204 -5.70 -14.95 -14.76
N TYR A 205 -5.73 -16.18 -15.29
CA TYR A 205 -6.06 -17.40 -14.55
C TYR A 205 -7.45 -17.35 -13.87
N ASN A 206 -8.45 -16.88 -14.62
CA ASN A 206 -9.79 -16.58 -14.08
C ASN A 206 -10.97 -16.92 -15.02
N ALA A 207 -10.73 -17.23 -16.30
CA ALA A 207 -11.71 -17.88 -17.18
C ALA A 207 -11.76 -19.40 -16.94
N SER A 208 -12.79 -20.07 -17.50
CA SER A 208 -13.00 -21.50 -17.32
C SER A 208 -11.84 -22.37 -17.85
N GLY A 209 -11.39 -23.32 -17.02
CA GLY A 209 -10.27 -24.21 -17.30
C GLY A 209 -9.02 -23.83 -16.49
N GLN A 210 -7.85 -24.29 -16.95
CA GLN A 210 -6.56 -24.03 -16.32
C GLN A 210 -5.68 -23.21 -17.27
N ALA A 211 -4.85 -22.30 -16.73
CA ALA A 211 -3.90 -21.53 -17.52
C ALA A 211 -2.67 -22.35 -17.92
N ALA A 212 -2.13 -22.09 -19.10
CA ALA A 212 -0.94 -22.72 -19.65
C ALA A 212 0.21 -21.70 -19.78
N TYR A 213 1.40 -22.10 -19.34
CA TYR A 213 2.58 -21.25 -19.22
C TYR A 213 3.81 -21.98 -19.79
N ASP A 214 4.62 -21.32 -20.62
CA ASP A 214 5.91 -21.87 -21.05
C ASP A 214 6.97 -21.48 -20.02
N ILE A 215 7.54 -22.49 -19.34
CA ILE A 215 8.48 -22.28 -18.23
C ILE A 215 9.82 -21.67 -18.69
N VAL A 216 10.18 -21.87 -19.96
CA VAL A 216 11.43 -21.44 -20.59
C VAL A 216 11.28 -20.01 -21.09
N ALA A 217 10.25 -19.74 -21.92
CA ALA A 217 9.95 -18.39 -22.41
C ALA A 217 9.50 -17.44 -21.28
N GLY A 218 8.98 -17.99 -20.18
CA GLY A 218 8.56 -17.23 -19.00
C GLY A 218 7.20 -16.55 -19.15
N THR A 219 6.39 -16.96 -20.13
CA THR A 219 5.14 -16.31 -20.55
C THR A 219 3.96 -17.29 -20.61
N PHE A 220 2.75 -16.79 -20.42
CA PHE A 220 1.54 -17.56 -20.65
C PHE A 220 1.32 -17.83 -22.15
N THR A 221 1.01 -19.09 -22.48
CA THR A 221 0.61 -19.53 -23.82
C THR A 221 -0.92 -19.60 -23.96
N ASP A 222 -1.62 -19.86 -22.86
CA ASP A 222 -3.05 -19.57 -22.68
C ASP A 222 -3.26 -19.03 -21.26
N ALA A 223 -3.49 -17.73 -21.13
CA ALA A 223 -3.56 -17.08 -19.84
C ALA A 223 -4.91 -17.24 -19.10
N LYS A 224 -5.94 -17.85 -19.74
CA LYS A 224 -7.32 -17.90 -19.23
C LYS A 224 -7.78 -16.57 -18.64
N ALA A 225 -7.64 -15.49 -19.41
CA ALA A 225 -8.04 -14.15 -19.02
C ALA A 225 -9.58 -14.02 -18.94
N GLY A 226 -10.11 -13.35 -17.91
CA GLY A 226 -11.54 -13.04 -17.82
C GLY A 226 -11.88 -11.96 -16.78
N ALA A 227 -12.87 -11.13 -17.10
CA ALA A 227 -13.17 -9.87 -16.42
C ALA A 227 -13.59 -9.94 -14.94
N THR A 228 -14.13 -11.05 -14.44
CA THR A 228 -14.75 -11.13 -13.10
C THR A 228 -14.02 -12.10 -12.18
N LEU A 229 -13.18 -11.60 -11.28
CA LEU A 229 -12.52 -12.40 -10.24
C LEU A 229 -13.54 -12.77 -9.16
N ASN A 230 -13.73 -14.06 -8.91
CA ASN A 230 -14.71 -14.55 -7.93
C ASN A 230 -14.02 -15.04 -6.65
N PHE A 231 -14.67 -14.85 -5.50
CA PHE A 231 -14.20 -15.31 -4.20
C PHE A 231 -15.20 -16.35 -3.64
N PRO A 232 -14.93 -17.67 -3.78
CA PRO A 232 -15.80 -18.72 -3.27
C PRO A 232 -15.94 -18.65 -1.73
N LEU A 233 -17.17 -18.70 -1.25
CA LEU A 233 -17.53 -18.58 0.17
C LEU A 233 -18.10 -19.91 0.70
N PRO A 234 -18.19 -20.10 2.04
CA PRO A 234 -18.86 -21.25 2.62
C PRO A 234 -20.32 -21.36 2.13
N PRO A 235 -20.93 -22.57 2.05
CA PRO A 235 -22.28 -22.76 1.51
C PRO A 235 -23.38 -21.95 2.24
N ASP A 236 -23.25 -21.78 3.56
CA ASP A 236 -24.16 -20.99 4.39
C ASP A 236 -23.83 -19.47 4.40
N GLY A 237 -22.84 -19.05 3.60
CA GLY A 237 -22.26 -17.72 3.58
C GLY A 237 -21.20 -17.48 4.67
N LEU A 238 -20.54 -16.33 4.58
CA LEU A 238 -19.58 -15.83 5.57
C LEU A 238 -20.27 -14.82 6.49
N SER A 239 -20.45 -15.20 7.76
CA SER A 239 -21.06 -14.34 8.78
C SER A 239 -20.06 -13.34 9.37
N ILE A 240 -20.47 -12.08 9.47
CA ILE A 240 -19.70 -10.94 9.98
C ILE A 240 -20.50 -10.27 11.10
N ALA A 241 -20.07 -10.49 12.34
CA ALA A 241 -20.74 -9.94 13.53
C ALA A 241 -20.71 -8.39 13.58
N PRO A 242 -21.58 -7.75 14.38
CA PRO A 242 -21.53 -6.31 14.64
C PRO A 242 -20.13 -5.85 15.07
N GLY A 243 -19.61 -4.79 14.43
CA GLY A 243 -18.27 -4.23 14.69
C GLY A 243 -17.09 -5.11 14.25
N ALA A 244 -17.32 -6.29 13.68
CA ALA A 244 -16.27 -7.25 13.33
C ALA A 244 -15.74 -7.05 11.90
N THR A 245 -14.51 -7.54 11.66
CA THR A 245 -13.91 -7.61 10.33
C THR A 245 -13.65 -9.05 9.93
N ALA A 246 -14.25 -9.50 8.84
CA ALA A 246 -13.91 -10.78 8.20
C ALA A 246 -12.84 -10.56 7.12
N LYS A 247 -12.14 -11.62 6.74
CA LYS A 247 -11.12 -11.60 5.67
C LYS A 247 -11.31 -12.78 4.74
N VAL A 248 -11.28 -12.51 3.44
CA VAL A 248 -11.24 -13.51 2.37
C VAL A 248 -10.04 -13.23 1.47
N TYR A 249 -9.60 -14.25 0.75
CA TYR A 249 -8.30 -14.28 0.08
C TYR A 249 -8.42 -14.92 -1.31
N GLY A 250 -7.61 -14.45 -2.25
CA GLY A 250 -7.49 -15.03 -3.58
C GLY A 250 -6.09 -14.80 -4.13
N TRP A 251 -5.50 -15.85 -4.72
CA TRP A 251 -4.23 -15.74 -5.43
C TRP A 251 -4.50 -15.31 -6.86
N ILE A 252 -3.89 -14.21 -7.28
CA ILE A 252 -4.09 -13.59 -8.60
C ILE A 252 -2.80 -13.59 -9.39
N VAL A 253 -2.89 -13.76 -10.70
CA VAL A 253 -1.76 -13.57 -11.62
C VAL A 253 -1.74 -12.12 -12.10
N PRO A 254 -0.66 -11.34 -11.86
CA PRO A 254 -0.52 -9.97 -12.34
C PRO A 254 -0.76 -9.82 -13.84
N THR A 255 -1.49 -8.77 -14.18
CA THR A 255 -1.79 -8.32 -15.53
C THR A 255 -0.81 -7.23 -15.96
N ALA A 256 -0.91 -6.77 -17.21
CA ALA A 256 -0.24 -5.54 -17.62
C ALA A 256 -0.75 -4.34 -16.79
N ALA A 257 0.08 -3.31 -16.61
CA ALA A 257 -0.30 -2.13 -15.85
C ALA A 257 -1.51 -1.44 -16.51
N PRO A 258 -2.63 -1.24 -15.78
CA PRO A 258 -3.81 -0.58 -16.33
C PRO A 258 -3.56 0.90 -16.61
N ASP A 259 -4.23 1.41 -17.65
CA ASP A 259 -4.35 2.85 -17.89
C ASP A 259 -5.37 3.50 -16.94
N ALA A 260 -5.35 4.84 -16.90
CA ALA A 260 -6.16 5.63 -15.96
C ALA A 260 -7.69 5.57 -16.20
N SER A 261 -8.17 4.99 -17.30
CA SER A 261 -9.60 4.75 -17.53
C SER A 261 -10.11 3.46 -16.87
N LYS A 262 -9.21 2.59 -16.39
CA LYS A 262 -9.60 1.28 -15.84
C LYS A 262 -10.10 1.39 -14.40
N THR A 263 -11.18 0.67 -14.14
CA THR A 263 -11.82 0.59 -12.82
C THR A 263 -12.24 -0.84 -12.51
N ILE A 264 -12.44 -1.11 -11.22
CA ILE A 264 -12.94 -2.39 -10.70
C ILE A 264 -14.26 -2.13 -9.96
N THR A 265 -15.31 -2.86 -10.32
CA THR A 265 -16.58 -2.90 -9.60
C THR A 265 -16.56 -4.10 -8.66
N ALA A 266 -16.71 -3.86 -7.36
CA ALA A 266 -16.94 -4.94 -6.39
C ALA A 266 -18.44 -5.22 -6.28
N THR A 267 -18.82 -6.49 -6.28
CA THR A 267 -20.21 -6.96 -6.13
C THR A 267 -20.30 -7.88 -4.93
N LEU A 268 -21.21 -7.56 -4.00
CA LEU A 268 -21.39 -8.26 -2.73
C LEU A 268 -22.88 -8.59 -2.57
N ASN A 269 -23.21 -9.87 -2.36
CA ASN A 269 -24.59 -10.38 -2.35
C ASN A 269 -25.40 -9.87 -3.56
N GLU A 270 -24.87 -10.11 -4.78
CA GLU A 270 -25.42 -9.65 -6.07
C GLU A 270 -25.53 -8.12 -6.25
N THR A 271 -25.23 -7.33 -5.21
CA THR A 271 -25.31 -5.86 -5.23
C THR A 271 -23.95 -5.26 -5.57
N ALA A 272 -23.86 -4.54 -6.69
CA ALA A 272 -22.67 -3.77 -7.04
C ALA A 272 -22.46 -2.59 -6.07
N MET A 273 -21.21 -2.35 -5.66
CA MET A 273 -20.86 -1.16 -4.90
C MET A 273 -21.10 0.11 -5.73
N PRO A 274 -21.65 1.20 -5.12
CA PRO A 274 -21.88 2.46 -5.82
C PRO A 274 -20.58 3.21 -6.13
N GLN A 275 -19.48 2.89 -5.42
CA GLN A 275 -18.16 3.46 -5.64
C GLN A 275 -17.30 2.52 -6.48
N ALA A 276 -16.89 2.98 -7.66
CA ALA A 276 -15.86 2.31 -8.44
C ALA A 276 -14.52 2.31 -7.68
N LEU A 277 -13.84 1.17 -7.69
CA LEU A 277 -12.48 1.03 -7.17
C LEU A 277 -11.49 1.38 -8.29
N PRO A 278 -10.34 2.01 -7.98
CA PRO A 278 -9.30 2.24 -8.98
C PRO A 278 -8.71 0.89 -9.42
N ALA A 279 -8.47 0.71 -10.72
CA ALA A 279 -7.68 -0.41 -11.20
C ALA A 279 -6.23 -0.31 -10.67
N LYS A 280 -5.53 -1.44 -10.61
CA LYS A 280 -4.21 -1.50 -9.98
C LYS A 280 -3.23 -2.36 -10.75
N ALA A 281 -2.03 -1.83 -10.97
CA ALA A 281 -0.88 -2.66 -11.34
C ALA A 281 -0.51 -3.56 -10.15
N PHE A 282 -0.67 -4.87 -10.32
CA PHE A 282 -0.22 -5.88 -9.38
C PHE A 282 1.21 -6.34 -9.73
N THR A 283 1.90 -7.00 -8.80
CA THR A 283 3.30 -7.43 -8.98
C THR A 283 3.53 -8.71 -8.18
N ALA A 284 4.10 -9.73 -8.82
CA ALA A 284 4.19 -11.05 -8.23
C ALA A 284 5.04 -11.07 -6.95
N GLY A 285 4.62 -11.85 -5.96
CA GLY A 285 5.22 -11.92 -4.63
C GLY A 285 4.74 -10.86 -3.63
N ASN A 286 3.93 -9.89 -4.06
CA ASN A 286 3.34 -8.90 -3.15
C ASN A 286 2.02 -9.39 -2.54
N TYR A 287 1.70 -8.84 -1.37
CA TYR A 287 0.39 -8.92 -0.73
C TYR A 287 -0.35 -7.60 -0.90
N TYR A 288 -1.61 -7.69 -1.35
CA TYR A 288 -2.51 -6.57 -1.53
C TYR A 288 -3.72 -6.73 -0.61
N ARG A 289 -4.18 -5.62 -0.02
CA ARG A 289 -5.28 -5.58 0.95
C ARG A 289 -6.32 -4.56 0.45
N LEU A 290 -7.48 -5.03 0.00
CA LEU A 290 -8.64 -4.17 -0.26
C LEU A 290 -9.48 -4.10 1.02
N LYS A 291 -9.70 -2.90 1.56
CA LYS A 291 -10.54 -2.68 2.75
C LYS A 291 -11.91 -2.15 2.34
N LEU A 292 -12.97 -2.83 2.76
CA LEU A 292 -14.37 -2.52 2.49
C LEU A 292 -15.15 -2.40 3.81
N TRP A 293 -16.16 -1.54 3.81
CA TRP A 293 -16.92 -1.13 4.99
C TRP A 293 -18.42 -1.21 4.75
N TRP A 294 -19.15 -1.95 5.58
CA TRP A 294 -20.61 -2.01 5.57
C TRP A 294 -21.18 -1.16 6.69
N ASP A 295 -21.97 -0.14 6.33
CA ASP A 295 -22.56 0.81 7.28
C ASP A 295 -23.96 0.42 7.80
N GLY A 296 -24.48 -0.73 7.38
CA GLY A 296 -25.87 -1.15 7.62
C GLY A 296 -26.76 -1.05 6.39
N VAL A 297 -26.35 -0.32 5.35
CA VAL A 297 -27.16 -0.06 4.14
C VAL A 297 -26.38 -0.33 2.85
N ILE A 298 -25.11 0.08 2.77
CA ILE A 298 -24.25 -0.09 1.58
C ILE A 298 -22.81 -0.44 1.93
N TRP A 299 -22.15 -1.19 1.03
CA TRP A 299 -20.70 -1.37 1.05
C TRP A 299 -20.01 -0.14 0.44
N LYS A 300 -19.05 0.41 1.19
CA LYS A 300 -18.19 1.54 0.85
C LYS A 300 -16.74 1.08 0.80
N ARG A 301 -15.91 1.74 -0.01
CA ARG A 301 -14.45 1.55 0.07
C ARG A 301 -13.92 2.34 1.28
N PHE A 302 -12.81 1.92 1.84
CA PHE A 302 -12.06 2.77 2.77
C PHE A 302 -11.47 3.96 2.01
N GLU A 303 -11.87 5.20 2.35
CA GLU A 303 -11.42 6.42 1.67
C GLU A 303 -10.46 7.21 2.54
N ASN A 304 -9.25 7.47 2.03
CA ASN A 304 -8.30 8.32 2.72
C ASN A 304 -8.72 9.79 2.48
N PRO A 305 -9.16 10.55 3.50
CA PRO A 305 -9.65 11.92 3.33
C PRO A 305 -8.57 12.88 2.84
N LEU A 306 -7.29 12.50 2.93
CA LEU A 306 -6.17 13.27 2.41
C LEU A 306 -5.90 13.04 0.92
N ALA A 307 -6.52 12.03 0.30
CA ALA A 307 -6.31 11.71 -1.12
C ALA A 307 -6.73 12.87 -2.05
N ARG A 308 -7.73 13.69 -1.68
CA ARG A 308 -8.11 14.88 -2.46
C ARG A 308 -7.01 15.97 -2.48
N PHE A 309 -6.18 16.02 -1.43
CA PHE A 309 -5.04 16.92 -1.35
C PHE A 309 -3.78 16.31 -1.98
N ALA A 310 -3.54 15.00 -1.77
CA ALA A 310 -2.31 14.27 -2.12
C ALA A 310 -1.81 14.42 -3.57
N THR A 311 -2.72 14.65 -4.52
CA THR A 311 -2.44 14.67 -5.95
C THR A 311 -2.25 16.07 -6.55
N HIS A 312 -2.34 17.14 -5.75
CA HIS A 312 -2.58 18.48 -6.29
C HIS A 312 -1.71 19.58 -5.67
N ASN A 313 -0.99 20.30 -6.55
CA ASN A 313 -0.02 21.33 -6.20
C ASN A 313 -0.47 22.67 -6.85
N LEU A 314 -0.71 23.71 -6.06
CA LEU A 314 -1.65 24.83 -6.35
C LEU A 314 -1.05 26.26 -6.46
N ASP A 315 -0.58 26.64 -7.65
CA ASP A 315 -0.60 28.05 -8.12
C ASP A 315 -0.53 28.08 -9.66
N VAL A 316 -0.98 29.17 -10.28
CA VAL A 316 -0.94 29.49 -11.73
C VAL A 316 -0.99 28.27 -12.67
N LEU A 317 -2.04 27.44 -12.56
CA LEU A 317 -2.15 26.13 -13.23
C LEU A 317 -0.98 25.17 -12.86
N ASN A 318 -1.08 24.60 -11.65
CA ASN A 318 -0.38 23.40 -11.14
C ASN A 318 0.97 23.57 -10.41
N THR A 319 1.28 24.67 -9.72
CA THR A 319 2.54 24.83 -8.95
C THR A 319 2.45 25.79 -7.73
N LEU A 320 2.16 25.33 -6.49
CA LEU A 320 2.18 26.17 -5.26
C LEU A 320 3.47 26.97 -5.12
N ALA A 321 4.58 26.31 -5.45
CA ALA A 321 5.93 26.73 -5.17
C ALA A 321 6.83 26.31 -6.35
N THR A 322 7.46 27.27 -7.03
CA THR A 322 8.27 26.99 -8.22
C THR A 322 9.70 26.62 -7.84
N GLY A 323 9.97 25.32 -7.61
CA GLY A 323 11.31 24.82 -7.30
C GLY A 323 11.33 23.39 -6.77
N ASP A 324 12.35 23.07 -5.97
CA ASP A 324 12.51 21.81 -5.24
C ASP A 324 11.39 21.58 -4.22
N GLU A 325 10.86 20.35 -4.17
CA GLU A 325 9.67 19.98 -3.39
C GLU A 325 9.88 19.95 -1.86
N GLN A 326 11.14 19.94 -1.38
CA GLN A 326 11.44 19.89 0.05
C GLN A 326 11.76 21.27 0.64
N THR A 327 12.14 22.22 -0.22
CA THR A 327 12.65 23.53 0.20
C THR A 327 11.84 24.73 -0.30
N THR A 328 11.07 24.59 -1.38
CA THR A 328 10.36 25.74 -1.98
C THR A 328 9.06 26.03 -1.25
N LYS A 329 8.93 27.26 -0.74
CA LYS A 329 7.72 27.74 -0.09
C LYS A 329 6.74 28.25 -1.14
N GLY A 330 5.50 27.76 -1.09
CA GLY A 330 4.42 28.34 -1.88
C GLY A 330 3.87 29.63 -1.28
N LYS A 331 2.98 30.30 -2.01
CA LYS A 331 2.38 31.57 -1.56
C LYS A 331 1.57 31.41 -0.27
N MET A 332 1.33 32.54 0.40
CA MET A 332 0.54 32.62 1.63
C MET A 332 -0.82 33.26 1.32
N TYR A 333 -1.93 32.61 1.66
CA TYR A 333 -3.28 33.13 1.41
C TYR A 333 -3.97 33.55 2.71
N GLN A 334 -4.74 34.65 2.74
CA GLN A 334 -5.60 34.95 3.90
C GLN A 334 -6.93 34.17 3.79
N TRP A 335 -7.32 33.35 4.77
CA TRP A 335 -8.52 32.51 4.69
C TRP A 335 -9.78 33.35 4.41
N GLY A 336 -10.61 32.91 3.44
CA GLY A 336 -11.73 33.69 2.92
C GLY A 336 -11.33 34.81 1.95
N ARG A 337 -10.05 34.94 1.58
CA ARG A 337 -9.54 35.92 0.60
C ARG A 337 -8.62 35.24 -0.40
N ASN A 338 -9.08 35.11 -1.66
CA ASN A 338 -8.26 34.54 -2.74
C ASN A 338 -7.30 35.58 -3.34
N ILE A 339 -6.48 36.17 -2.47
CA ILE A 339 -5.41 37.13 -2.79
C ILE A 339 -4.13 36.62 -2.12
N PRO A 340 -3.15 36.11 -2.88
CA PRO A 340 -1.89 35.62 -2.31
C PRO A 340 -0.97 36.76 -1.90
N PHE A 341 -0.31 36.57 -0.76
CA PHE A 341 0.93 37.24 -0.39
C PHE A 341 2.13 36.40 -0.84
N GLU A 342 3.25 37.07 -1.11
CA GLU A 342 4.51 36.38 -1.41
C GLU A 342 4.97 35.51 -0.23
N ALA A 343 5.62 34.38 -0.56
CA ALA A 343 6.01 33.35 0.39
C ALA A 343 7.08 33.81 1.41
N GLU A 344 7.80 34.90 1.10
CA GLU A 344 8.85 35.50 1.92
C GLU A 344 8.79 37.03 1.86
N GLY A 345 9.43 37.69 2.83
CA GLY A 345 9.45 39.15 2.96
C GLY A 345 8.43 39.70 3.96
N THR A 346 8.22 41.01 3.93
CA THR A 346 7.29 41.70 4.86
C THR A 346 5.92 41.83 4.21
N VAL A 347 4.94 41.06 4.69
CA VAL A 347 3.53 41.26 4.32
C VAL A 347 3.01 42.51 5.03
N ASN A 348 2.59 43.52 4.26
CA ASN A 348 1.93 44.71 4.80
C ASN A 348 0.72 44.29 5.65
N THR A 349 0.58 44.88 6.83
CA THR A 349 -0.53 44.57 7.75
C THR A 349 -1.39 45.82 7.98
N VAL A 350 -2.67 45.75 7.62
CA VAL A 350 -3.64 46.81 7.92
C VAL A 350 -4.39 46.50 9.22
N GLY A 351 -4.62 47.53 10.02
CA GLY A 351 -5.20 47.42 11.35
C GLY A 351 -6.72 47.28 11.35
N GLY A 352 -7.24 46.36 12.17
CA GLY A 352 -8.64 46.32 12.61
C GLY A 352 -9.58 45.50 11.72
N GLN A 353 -10.40 44.69 12.38
CA GLN A 353 -11.41 43.83 11.76
C GLN A 353 -12.41 44.63 10.92
N VAL A 354 -12.74 44.11 9.75
CA VAL A 354 -13.71 44.68 8.80
C VAL A 354 -15.14 44.32 9.20
N SER A 355 -16.08 45.26 9.08
CA SER A 355 -17.51 45.05 9.36
C SER A 355 -18.43 45.17 8.14
N SER A 356 -17.96 45.72 7.03
CA SER A 356 -18.70 45.82 5.76
C SER A 356 -18.07 44.95 4.69
N TRP A 357 -18.88 44.27 3.88
CA TRP A 357 -18.39 43.50 2.72
C TRP A 357 -17.93 44.40 1.56
N ASP A 358 -18.26 45.69 1.60
CA ASP A 358 -17.83 46.70 0.62
C ASP A 358 -16.55 47.45 1.03
N ASP A 359 -15.87 47.03 2.10
CA ASP A 359 -14.62 47.65 2.55
C ASP A 359 -13.49 47.36 1.54
N SER A 360 -12.82 48.42 1.06
CA SER A 360 -11.79 48.31 0.03
C SER A 360 -10.59 47.45 0.43
N ARG A 361 -10.35 47.27 1.74
CA ARG A 361 -9.27 46.41 2.28
C ARG A 361 -9.47 44.94 1.92
N ILE A 362 -10.71 44.49 1.72
CA ILE A 362 -11.00 43.10 1.31
C ILE A 362 -10.31 42.75 -0.03
N TRP A 363 -10.14 43.75 -0.90
CA TRP A 363 -9.62 43.62 -2.25
C TRP A 363 -8.15 44.08 -2.39
N SER A 364 -7.43 44.38 -1.29
CA SER A 364 -6.01 44.78 -1.34
C SER A 364 -5.03 43.62 -1.08
N ALA A 365 -3.75 43.79 -1.44
CA ALA A 365 -2.69 42.81 -1.16
C ALA A 365 -2.16 42.87 0.29
N ASP A 366 -2.86 43.55 1.21
CA ASP A 366 -2.46 43.67 2.61
C ASP A 366 -3.14 42.61 3.49
N PHE A 367 -2.44 42.14 4.52
CA PHE A 367 -3.00 41.27 5.55
C PHE A 367 -3.89 42.07 6.51
N ILE A 368 -5.17 41.71 6.60
CA ILE A 368 -6.13 42.39 7.47
C ILE A 368 -6.04 41.80 8.89
N SER A 369 -5.50 42.56 9.84
CA SER A 369 -5.35 42.10 11.22
C SER A 369 -6.65 42.22 12.03
N GLY A 370 -7.25 41.08 12.37
CA GLY A 370 -8.43 40.98 13.24
C GLY A 370 -8.15 40.26 14.57
N ASN A 371 -9.03 40.47 15.56
CA ASN A 371 -8.90 39.86 16.90
C ASN A 371 -9.22 38.36 16.93
N ALA A 372 -10.03 37.87 15.99
CA ALA A 372 -10.50 36.48 15.94
C ALA A 372 -10.67 35.96 14.50
N TYR A 373 -11.17 36.83 13.62
CA TYR A 373 -11.23 36.74 12.17
C TYR A 373 -11.01 38.15 11.59
N TRP A 374 -10.66 38.28 10.32
CA TRP A 374 -10.49 39.58 9.63
C TRP A 374 -11.81 40.30 9.32
N HIS A 375 -12.95 39.60 9.24
CA HIS A 375 -14.29 40.18 9.11
C HIS A 375 -15.20 39.80 10.28
N VAL A 376 -16.16 40.66 10.66
CA VAL A 376 -17.09 40.41 11.78
C VAL A 376 -18.13 39.33 11.45
N GLY A 377 -18.62 39.28 10.21
CA GLY A 377 -19.70 38.39 9.76
C GLY A 377 -19.23 37.06 9.13
N ASN A 378 -17.94 36.73 9.22
CA ASN A 378 -17.34 35.59 8.54
C ASN A 378 -17.80 34.24 9.13
N GLN A 379 -18.24 33.30 8.28
CA GLN A 379 -18.73 31.97 8.67
C GLN A 379 -17.72 30.88 8.30
N ALA A 380 -17.67 29.77 9.05
CA ALA A 380 -16.65 28.72 8.79
C ALA A 380 -16.79 28.03 7.40
N THR A 381 -18.00 28.06 6.83
CA THR A 381 -18.35 27.63 5.47
C THR A 381 -18.08 28.69 4.38
N ASP A 382 -17.63 29.90 4.73
CA ASP A 382 -17.43 30.94 3.72
C ASP A 382 -16.27 30.61 2.77
N THR A 383 -16.56 30.73 1.48
CA THR A 383 -15.63 30.61 0.36
C THR A 383 -15.47 31.96 -0.33
N TRP A 384 -14.53 32.08 -1.27
CA TRP A 384 -14.40 33.34 -2.03
C TRP A 384 -15.71 33.70 -2.75
N ARG A 385 -16.40 32.70 -3.32
CA ARG A 385 -17.70 32.84 -3.97
C ARG A 385 -18.79 33.39 -3.04
N THR A 386 -18.89 32.91 -1.79
CA THR A 386 -19.89 33.46 -0.85
C THR A 386 -19.54 34.87 -0.41
N ILE A 387 -18.25 35.21 -0.31
CA ILE A 387 -17.78 36.55 0.08
C ILE A 387 -17.97 37.56 -1.06
N MET A 388 -17.69 37.21 -2.31
CA MET A 388 -18.04 38.05 -3.47
C MET A 388 -19.56 38.28 -3.57
N ALA A 389 -20.37 37.27 -3.26
CA ALA A 389 -21.84 37.40 -3.30
C ALA A 389 -22.42 38.29 -2.17
N LYS A 390 -21.65 38.59 -1.12
CA LYS A 390 -22.06 39.49 -0.02
C LYS A 390 -21.66 40.95 -0.24
N ALA A 391 -20.82 41.23 -1.24
CA ALA A 391 -20.27 42.55 -1.52
C ALA A 391 -20.89 43.16 -2.79
N ALA A 392 -21.43 44.37 -2.68
CA ALA A 392 -21.94 45.14 -3.81
C ALA A 392 -20.81 45.79 -4.62
N THR A 393 -19.66 46.08 -4.00
CA THR A 393 -18.50 46.70 -4.66
C THR A 393 -17.40 45.72 -5.09
N ALA A 394 -17.68 44.41 -5.14
CA ALA A 394 -16.71 43.39 -5.54
C ALA A 394 -16.21 43.62 -6.99
N PRO A 395 -14.91 43.90 -7.22
CA PRO A 395 -14.43 44.23 -8.57
C PRO A 395 -14.42 43.01 -9.49
N ASP A 396 -14.81 43.19 -10.76
CA ASP A 396 -14.90 42.08 -11.73
C ASP A 396 -13.56 41.36 -11.96
N THR A 397 -12.43 42.04 -11.75
CA THR A 397 -11.06 41.46 -11.82
C THR A 397 -10.79 40.35 -10.81
N TYR A 398 -11.67 40.18 -9.81
CA TYR A 398 -11.57 39.15 -8.77
C TYR A 398 -12.52 37.96 -8.98
N LYS A 399 -13.34 37.99 -10.05
CA LYS A 399 -14.19 36.87 -10.46
C LYS A 399 -13.36 35.91 -11.30
N GLY A 400 -13.24 34.67 -10.84
CA GLY A 400 -12.54 33.62 -11.56
C GLY A 400 -13.30 33.07 -12.76
N THR A 401 -12.55 32.46 -13.69
CA THR A 401 -13.07 31.78 -14.90
C THR A 401 -13.39 30.30 -14.68
N ASN A 402 -13.22 29.80 -13.46
CA ASN A 402 -13.40 28.41 -13.05
C ASN A 402 -14.85 27.96 -13.23
N THR A 403 -15.07 26.89 -14.00
CA THR A 403 -16.40 26.37 -14.32
C THR A 403 -16.90 25.36 -13.29
N SER A 404 -15.98 24.65 -12.64
CA SER A 404 -16.25 23.71 -11.54
C SER A 404 -16.68 24.43 -10.26
N TYR A 405 -16.05 25.58 -9.97
CA TYR A 405 -16.41 26.49 -8.87
C TYR A 405 -16.71 27.92 -9.41
N PRO A 406 -17.92 28.15 -10.00
CA PRO A 406 -18.26 29.40 -10.69
C PRO A 406 -17.97 30.68 -9.90
N GLY A 407 -16.95 31.40 -10.37
CA GLY A 407 -16.49 32.68 -9.82
C GLY A 407 -15.28 32.62 -8.89
N ASP A 408 -14.77 31.44 -8.52
CA ASP A 408 -13.52 31.32 -7.74
C ASP A 408 -12.29 31.48 -8.67
N PRO A 409 -11.33 32.37 -8.37
CA PRO A 409 -10.13 32.60 -9.20
C PRO A 409 -9.05 31.52 -9.07
N SER A 410 -9.28 30.48 -8.27
CA SER A 410 -8.49 29.23 -8.32
C SER A 410 -8.60 28.55 -9.71
N PRO A 411 -7.61 27.74 -10.14
CA PRO A 411 -7.65 27.06 -11.43
C PRO A 411 -8.85 26.12 -11.62
N GLU A 412 -9.15 25.71 -12.85
CA GLU A 412 -10.28 24.81 -13.15
C GLU A 412 -10.26 23.53 -12.29
N GLY A 413 -11.36 23.27 -11.57
CA GLY A 413 -11.46 22.16 -10.62
C GLY A 413 -11.01 22.47 -9.18
N TRP A 414 -10.57 23.70 -8.89
CA TRP A 414 -9.99 24.09 -7.59
C TRP A 414 -10.76 25.20 -6.87
N HIS A 415 -10.58 25.29 -5.55
CA HIS A 415 -10.93 26.44 -4.73
C HIS A 415 -9.96 26.54 -3.55
N ILE A 416 -9.92 27.69 -2.86
CA ILE A 416 -9.25 27.75 -1.55
C ILE A 416 -10.15 27.06 -0.52
N PRO A 417 -9.65 26.05 0.22
CA PRO A 417 -10.48 25.29 1.15
C PRO A 417 -11.15 26.17 2.22
N SER A 418 -12.40 25.87 2.51
CA SER A 418 -13.16 26.44 3.63
C SER A 418 -12.46 26.14 4.96
N ARG A 419 -12.83 26.84 6.04
CA ARG A 419 -12.23 26.55 7.36
C ARG A 419 -12.58 25.14 7.85
N MET A 420 -13.71 24.61 7.41
CA MET A 420 -14.17 23.26 7.75
C MET A 420 -13.40 22.21 6.93
N GLU A 421 -13.08 22.46 5.66
CA GLU A 421 -12.13 21.63 4.90
C GLU A 421 -10.71 21.68 5.48
N TRP A 422 -10.23 22.85 5.91
CA TRP A 422 -8.95 22.95 6.63
C TRP A 422 -8.92 22.12 7.92
N THR A 423 -10.09 21.87 8.52
CA THR A 423 -10.22 21.02 9.70
C THR A 423 -10.05 19.53 9.37
N ILE A 424 -10.00 19.11 8.09
CA ILE A 424 -9.58 17.75 7.68
C ILE A 424 -8.14 17.45 8.11
N ILE A 425 -7.22 18.39 7.88
CA ILE A 425 -5.77 18.16 8.05
C ILE A 425 -5.24 18.74 9.35
N LEU A 426 -5.79 19.88 9.81
CA LEU A 426 -5.23 20.57 10.96
C LEU A 426 -5.59 19.87 12.30
N PRO A 427 -4.67 19.87 13.28
CA PRO A 427 -5.00 19.52 14.66
C PRO A 427 -5.85 20.65 15.26
N PHE A 428 -6.77 20.31 16.15
CA PHE A 428 -7.56 21.32 16.83
C PHE A 428 -6.70 22.30 17.66
N SER A 429 -6.97 23.60 17.49
CA SER A 429 -6.40 24.68 18.31
C SER A 429 -7.48 25.51 19.02
N SER A 430 -7.60 25.37 20.35
CA SER A 430 -8.43 26.25 21.19
C SER A 430 -7.73 27.59 21.41
N GLY A 431 -7.97 28.52 20.48
CA GLY A 431 -7.33 29.82 20.45
C GLY A 431 -6.25 29.91 19.37
N GLY A 432 -6.08 31.10 18.80
CA GLY A 432 -4.95 31.36 17.90
C GLY A 432 -3.65 31.55 18.68
N TYR A 433 -2.52 31.55 17.95
CA TYR A 433 -1.17 31.81 18.45
C TYR A 433 -0.53 30.67 19.28
N GLY A 434 -0.19 29.59 18.58
CA GLY A 434 0.79 28.58 19.00
C GLY A 434 0.20 27.19 19.24
N PHE A 435 0.63 26.21 18.43
CA PHE A 435 0.35 24.80 18.68
C PHE A 435 1.14 24.31 19.91
N LYS A 436 0.58 24.50 21.11
CA LYS A 436 1.07 23.84 22.32
C LYS A 436 0.47 22.46 22.43
N PHE A 437 1.26 21.45 22.07
CA PHE A 437 0.95 20.05 22.33
C PHE A 437 1.16 19.77 23.83
N SER A 438 0.17 20.12 24.65
CA SER A 438 0.17 19.94 26.11
C SER A 438 -1.07 19.21 26.63
N ASN A 439 -2.04 18.95 25.75
CA ASN A 439 -3.37 18.47 26.11
C ASN A 439 -3.67 17.16 25.35
N ASN A 440 -4.49 16.31 25.96
CA ASN A 440 -5.08 15.15 25.31
C ASN A 440 -6.60 15.37 25.22
N TYR A 441 -7.21 14.90 24.14
CA TYR A 441 -8.65 14.98 23.91
C TYR A 441 -9.16 13.62 23.42
N LEU A 442 -10.32 13.19 23.90
CA LEU A 442 -10.97 11.95 23.46
C LEU A 442 -12.40 12.22 23.02
N ASN A 443 -12.88 11.47 22.04
CA ASN A 443 -14.23 11.56 21.48
C ASN A 443 -14.64 13.00 21.12
N ARG A 444 -13.71 13.73 20.53
CA ARG A 444 -13.81 15.15 20.25
C ARG A 444 -14.65 15.40 19.00
N THR A 445 -15.77 16.09 19.16
CA THR A 445 -16.59 16.54 18.04
C THR A 445 -15.88 17.63 17.24
N GLU A 446 -15.81 17.45 15.93
CA GLU A 446 -15.31 18.42 14.95
C GLU A 446 -16.30 18.52 13.77
N GLU A 447 -16.54 19.73 13.29
CA GLU A 447 -17.39 19.99 12.13
C GLU A 447 -16.49 20.15 10.89
N ILE A 448 -16.66 19.26 9.92
CA ILE A 448 -15.76 19.11 8.77
C ILE A 448 -16.62 19.01 7.51
N ASP A 449 -16.41 19.95 6.61
CA ASP A 449 -16.78 19.86 5.19
C ASP A 449 -15.69 19.00 4.55
N LEU A 450 -16.03 17.78 4.16
CA LEU A 450 -15.05 16.83 3.62
C LEU A 450 -14.87 16.99 2.11
N ASP A 451 -15.97 17.26 1.40
CA ASP A 451 -16.05 17.16 -0.05
C ASP A 451 -15.89 18.52 -0.75
N GLY A 452 -16.11 19.64 -0.04
CA GLY A 452 -15.94 21.02 -0.51
C GLY A 452 -17.21 21.68 -1.05
N ASP A 453 -18.39 21.15 -0.70
CA ASP A 453 -19.68 21.69 -1.15
C ASP A 453 -20.26 22.76 -0.20
N GLY A 454 -19.61 23.01 0.94
CA GLY A 454 -20.04 23.93 1.98
C GLY A 454 -20.94 23.30 3.05
N VAL A 455 -21.14 21.98 3.05
CA VAL A 455 -21.94 21.25 4.04
C VAL A 455 -21.04 20.66 5.14
N GLY A 456 -21.27 21.07 6.39
CA GLY A 456 -20.56 20.54 7.55
C GLY A 456 -21.12 19.19 8.00
N GLU A 457 -20.30 18.13 7.92
CA GLU A 457 -20.57 16.87 8.61
C GLU A 457 -19.91 16.84 10.01
N THR A 458 -20.54 16.14 10.95
CA THR A 458 -20.03 15.99 12.32
C THR A 458 -19.19 14.73 12.44
N TYR A 459 -17.90 14.91 12.72
CA TYR A 459 -16.94 13.82 12.92
C TYR A 459 -16.36 13.77 14.34
N VAL A 460 -15.80 12.62 14.69
CA VAL A 460 -15.17 12.37 15.99
C VAL A 460 -13.66 12.22 15.81
N ALA A 461 -12.89 12.84 16.71
CA ALA A 461 -11.44 12.73 16.78
C ALA A 461 -10.91 12.41 18.19
N ASP A 462 -9.78 11.72 18.28
CA ASP A 462 -8.95 11.68 19.49
C ASP A 462 -7.62 12.41 19.21
N TYR A 463 -7.00 12.98 20.24
CA TYR A 463 -5.69 13.62 20.17
C TYR A 463 -4.85 13.28 21.40
N LYS A 464 -3.57 12.92 21.20
CA LYS A 464 -2.64 12.58 22.27
C LYS A 464 -1.27 13.22 22.04
N THR A 465 -0.85 14.06 22.98
CA THR A 465 0.48 14.65 23.03
C THR A 465 1.54 13.55 23.20
N ILE A 466 2.61 13.61 22.41
CA ILE A 466 3.78 12.70 22.49
C ILE A 466 4.97 13.43 23.11
N THR A 467 5.23 14.67 22.68
CA THR A 467 6.22 15.59 23.28
C THR A 467 5.66 17.01 23.23
N GLY A 468 6.31 17.98 23.90
CA GLY A 468 5.92 19.40 23.78
C GLY A 468 5.95 19.96 22.35
N ASN A 469 6.66 19.29 21.43
CA ASN A 469 6.76 19.65 20.01
C ASN A 469 6.03 18.64 19.08
N SER A 470 5.36 17.59 19.60
CA SER A 470 4.67 16.62 18.75
C SER A 470 3.44 15.96 19.37
N MET A 471 2.45 15.69 18.53
CA MET A 471 1.14 15.11 18.89
C MET A 471 0.70 14.12 17.82
N VAL A 472 -0.07 13.11 18.20
CA VAL A 472 -0.86 12.30 17.26
C VAL A 472 -2.34 12.63 17.35
N GLY A 473 -3.07 12.47 16.26
CA GLY A 473 -4.52 12.56 16.20
C GLY A 473 -5.12 11.41 15.41
N LEU A 474 -6.23 10.86 15.89
CA LEU A 474 -7.07 9.92 15.16
C LEU A 474 -8.33 10.68 14.77
N LYS A 475 -8.43 11.11 13.51
CA LYS A 475 -9.61 11.84 13.00
C LYS A 475 -10.53 10.88 12.25
N PHE A 476 -11.79 11.26 12.08
CA PHE A 476 -12.82 10.43 11.44
C PHE A 476 -13.01 9.07 12.15
N LYS A 477 -12.80 9.05 13.47
CA LYS A 477 -12.84 7.86 14.34
C LYS A 477 -14.18 7.12 14.22
N GLY A 478 -14.12 5.79 14.12
CA GLY A 478 -15.33 4.96 13.96
C GLY A 478 -15.93 4.93 12.55
N THR A 479 -15.24 5.47 11.53
CA THR A 479 -15.71 5.48 10.13
C THR A 479 -14.71 4.85 9.17
N CYS A 480 -15.14 4.53 7.94
CA CYS A 480 -14.26 4.12 6.82
C CYS A 480 -13.21 5.16 6.38
N ARG A 481 -13.27 6.39 6.94
CA ARG A 481 -12.34 7.49 6.70
C ARG A 481 -11.33 7.68 7.85
N ALA A 482 -11.38 6.81 8.88
CA ALA A 482 -10.49 6.85 10.04
C ALA A 482 -9.02 6.98 9.63
N THR A 483 -8.36 8.03 10.14
CA THR A 483 -7.01 8.40 9.70
C THR A 483 -6.17 8.84 10.89
N ALA A 484 -4.99 8.25 11.00
CA ALA A 484 -3.97 8.65 11.95
C ALA A 484 -3.09 9.77 11.38
N PHE A 485 -2.93 10.82 12.17
CA PHE A 485 -2.11 11.98 11.90
C PHE A 485 -1.00 12.08 12.94
N LYS A 486 0.16 12.56 12.52
CA LYS A 486 1.29 12.99 13.36
C LYS A 486 1.59 14.45 13.05
N TYR A 487 1.65 15.27 14.08
CA TYR A 487 1.93 16.70 14.03
C TYR A 487 3.26 16.98 14.72
N GLU A 488 4.18 17.69 14.06
CA GLU A 488 5.53 17.94 14.57
C GLU A 488 5.97 19.39 14.28
N TRP A 489 6.18 20.19 15.34
CA TRP A 489 6.60 21.59 15.22
C TRP A 489 8.09 21.71 14.89
N GLN A 490 8.37 22.30 13.72
CA GLN A 490 9.70 22.55 13.18
C GLN A 490 10.14 23.98 13.54
N GLU A 491 10.88 24.10 14.64
CA GLU A 491 11.23 25.39 15.24
C GLU A 491 12.15 26.26 14.35
N ALA A 492 12.98 25.62 13.51
CA ALA A 492 13.89 26.33 12.58
C ALA A 492 13.16 27.00 11.41
N THR A 493 12.13 26.35 10.87
CA THR A 493 11.31 26.83 9.74
C THR A 493 10.03 27.53 10.18
N LYS A 494 9.72 27.51 11.48
CA LYS A 494 8.46 27.97 12.09
C LYS A 494 7.21 27.32 11.48
N SER A 495 7.36 26.09 11.02
CA SER A 495 6.31 25.32 10.34
C SER A 495 5.87 24.10 11.15
N MET A 496 4.66 23.61 10.89
CA MET A 496 4.21 22.31 11.35
C MET A 496 4.40 21.29 10.22
N LYS A 497 5.18 20.24 10.47
CA LYS A 497 5.17 19.03 9.65
C LYS A 497 3.96 18.19 10.07
N ILE A 498 3.17 17.75 9.09
CA ILE A 498 2.05 16.82 9.26
C ILE A 498 2.39 15.56 8.46
N SER A 499 2.26 14.38 9.07
CA SER A 499 2.38 13.09 8.40
C SER A 499 1.13 12.26 8.69
N ALA A 500 0.67 11.43 7.75
CA ALA A 500 -0.57 10.68 7.95
C ALA A 500 -0.58 9.29 7.30
N ILE A 501 -1.47 8.44 7.81
CA ILE A 501 -1.81 7.12 7.29
C ILE A 501 -3.29 6.81 7.59
N GLN A 502 -3.97 6.17 6.65
CA GLN A 502 -5.33 5.68 6.86
C GLN A 502 -5.30 4.46 7.79
N THR A 503 -6.25 4.39 8.72
CA THR A 503 -6.31 3.33 9.74
C THR A 503 -7.64 2.58 9.70
N ASP A 504 -7.70 1.44 10.36
CA ASP A 504 -8.98 0.77 10.62
C ASP A 504 -9.79 1.58 11.64
N ALA A 505 -11.13 1.60 11.51
CA ALA A 505 -11.99 2.42 12.36
C ALA A 505 -11.97 2.04 13.86
N SER A 506 -11.56 0.80 14.16
CA SER A 506 -11.35 0.25 15.50
C SER A 506 -9.99 0.62 16.11
N THR A 507 -9.11 1.27 15.35
CA THR A 507 -7.80 1.74 15.83
C THR A 507 -7.98 2.75 16.97
N THR A 508 -7.10 2.70 17.97
CA THR A 508 -7.11 3.63 19.11
C THR A 508 -5.96 4.63 19.05
N ILE A 509 -6.14 5.78 19.71
CA ILE A 509 -5.11 6.81 19.81
C ILE A 509 -3.82 6.31 20.52
N ASP A 510 -3.93 5.29 21.38
CA ASP A 510 -2.79 4.69 22.07
C ASP A 510 -1.99 3.74 21.18
N GLN A 511 -2.64 2.97 20.30
CA GLN A 511 -1.95 2.18 19.27
C GLN A 511 -1.15 3.10 18.34
N ILE A 512 -1.77 4.19 17.89
CA ILE A 512 -1.16 5.20 17.03
C ILE A 512 0.05 5.85 17.74
N ALA A 513 -0.12 6.30 18.98
CA ALA A 513 0.92 6.95 19.78
C ALA A 513 2.17 6.09 20.04
N ASN A 514 1.99 4.77 20.10
CA ASN A 514 3.07 3.81 20.32
C ASN A 514 3.70 3.29 19.02
N SER A 515 3.14 3.64 17.86
CA SER A 515 3.59 3.16 16.55
C SER A 515 4.61 4.11 15.88
N SER A 516 5.55 3.54 15.12
CA SER A 516 6.36 4.29 14.16
C SER A 516 5.52 4.64 12.93
N LEU A 517 4.77 5.76 13.01
CA LEU A 517 4.05 6.36 11.88
C LEU A 517 5.00 6.78 10.75
N ILE A 518 5.33 5.83 9.87
CA ILE A 518 5.94 6.09 8.57
C ILE A 518 4.82 6.57 7.65
N GLY A 519 4.57 7.88 7.64
CA GLY A 519 3.49 8.48 6.86
C GLY A 519 3.69 8.35 5.35
N HIS A 520 2.59 8.04 4.65
CA HIS A 520 2.51 7.92 3.18
C HIS A 520 2.34 9.26 2.44
N MET A 521 2.15 10.34 3.18
CA MET A 521 2.08 11.72 2.70
C MET A 521 2.63 12.61 3.79
N ARG A 522 3.34 13.67 3.40
CA ARG A 522 3.82 14.69 4.34
C ARG A 522 3.46 16.08 3.84
N TRP A 523 3.14 16.96 4.79
CA TRP A 523 2.76 18.35 4.55
C TRP A 523 3.52 19.30 5.46
N TYR A 524 3.87 20.49 4.97
CA TYR A 524 4.40 21.58 5.80
C TYR A 524 3.48 22.80 5.77
N VAL A 525 3.15 23.33 6.94
CA VAL A 525 2.31 24.54 7.12
C VAL A 525 3.10 25.62 7.85
N THR A 526 3.38 26.76 7.20
CA THR A 526 4.42 27.73 7.60
C THR A 526 3.98 28.88 8.52
N SER A 527 2.67 29.14 8.70
CA SER A 527 2.21 30.21 9.62
C SER A 527 0.78 29.99 10.12
N PRO A 528 0.55 29.08 11.09
CA PRO A 528 -0.79 28.74 11.61
C PRO A 528 -1.40 29.83 12.54
N ARG A 529 -1.22 31.10 12.19
CA ARG A 529 -2.26 32.10 12.49
C ARG A 529 -3.51 31.64 11.75
N ARG A 530 -4.71 31.91 12.29
CA ARG A 530 -6.02 31.34 11.88
C ARG A 530 -6.41 31.50 10.40
N GLU A 531 -5.59 32.20 9.64
CA GLU A 531 -5.92 32.73 8.33
C GLU A 531 -4.77 32.56 7.33
N ILE A 532 -3.56 32.08 7.68
CA ILE A 532 -2.48 31.94 6.68
C ILE A 532 -2.09 30.48 6.50
N VAL A 533 -2.08 30.01 5.25
CA VAL A 533 -1.55 28.68 4.89
C VAL A 533 -0.73 28.73 3.60
N THR A 534 0.29 27.89 3.60
CA THR A 534 1.06 27.38 2.46
C THR A 534 1.08 25.86 2.62
N LEU A 535 1.07 25.10 1.52
CA LEU A 535 1.24 23.66 1.52
C LEU A 535 2.46 23.25 0.67
N ILE A 536 3.04 22.10 1.00
CA ILE A 536 4.17 21.46 0.33
C ILE A 536 3.98 19.95 0.53
N THR A 537 3.99 19.14 -0.54
CA THR A 537 3.80 17.68 -0.52
C THR A 537 5.12 16.91 -0.63
N GLU A 538 5.36 15.94 0.23
CA GLU A 538 6.23 14.78 -0.08
C GLU A 538 5.34 13.52 -0.26
N GLN A 539 5.63 12.69 -1.28
CA GLN A 539 5.03 11.35 -1.48
C GLN A 539 5.92 10.22 -0.92
#